data_AF-A0A921HUL6-F1
#
_entry.id   AF-A0A921HUL6-F1
#
_cell.length_a   1.000
_cell.length_b   1.000
_cell.length_c   1.000
_cell.angle_alpha   90.00
_cell.angle_beta   90.00
_cell.angle_gamma   90.00
#
_symmetry.space_group_name_H-M   'P 1'
#
loop_
_entity.id
_entity.type
_entity.pdbx_description
1 polymer ?
#
loop_
_entity_poly.entity_id
_entity_poly.type
_entity_poly.pdbx_seq_one_letter_code
_entity_poly.pdbx_strand_id
1 'polypeptide(L)'
;NRLAIRYFVYGFIVKVVVQLPMIWLFHEFGPLVATSIGMGVVCWLMLAKLHAIYPFNTGRISRRISGIILFSLIMFVSVLLVNWIVFHFVGNSDRIISVVVLILEAGLGGVIYGYLVLKTSLADKIVGSRVDRIRQILRMK
;
A
#
# COMPACT_ATOMS: atom_id res chain seq x y z
N ASN A 1 19.59 5.12 -16.50
CA ASN A 1 19.84 4.80 -15.08
C ASN A 1 20.43 5.90 -14.21
N ARG A 2 21.33 6.78 -14.69
CA ARG A 2 21.97 7.82 -13.83
C ARG A 2 21.00 8.81 -13.16
N LEU A 3 19.85 9.11 -13.78
CA LEU A 3 18.82 9.98 -13.20
C LEU A 3 18.14 9.37 -11.97
N ALA A 4 17.82 8.07 -12.02
CA ALA A 4 17.15 7.39 -10.91
C ALA A 4 18.02 7.37 -9.65
N ILE A 5 19.33 7.16 -9.83
CA ILE A 5 20.33 7.24 -8.76
C ILE A 5 20.37 8.65 -8.16
N ARG A 6 20.33 9.70 -9.00
CA ARG A 6 20.27 11.10 -8.51
C ARG A 6 19.02 11.37 -7.68
N TYR A 7 17.84 10.92 -8.14
CA TYR A 7 16.59 11.08 -7.38
C TYR A 7 16.60 10.32 -6.06
N PHE A 8 17.17 9.11 -6.05
CA PHE A 8 17.37 8.36 -4.82
C PHE A 8 18.27 9.10 -3.83
N VAL A 9 19.35 9.71 -4.30
CA VAL A 9 20.23 10.57 -3.46
C VAL A 9 19.46 11.76 -2.91
N TYR A 10 18.63 12.44 -3.71
CA TYR A 10 17.79 13.53 -3.20
C TYR A 10 16.81 13.05 -2.12
N GLY A 11 16.16 11.91 -2.31
CA GLY A 11 15.30 11.30 -1.30
C GLY A 11 16.04 10.93 -0.02
N PHE A 12 17.27 10.44 -0.15
CA PHE A 12 18.13 10.12 0.97
C PHE A 12 18.51 11.37 1.77
N ILE A 13 18.89 12.46 1.09
CA ILE A 13 19.17 13.75 1.75
C ILE A 13 17.92 14.25 2.49
N VAL A 14 16.76 14.24 1.83
CA VAL A 14 15.49 14.63 2.46
C VAL A 14 15.20 13.77 3.68
N LYS A 15 15.40 12.45 3.60
CA LYS A 15 15.24 11.55 4.75
C LYS A 15 16.12 11.98 5.92
N VAL A 16 17.42 12.19 5.71
CA VAL A 16 18.35 12.55 6.79
C VAL A 16 17.97 13.88 7.44
N VAL A 17 17.59 14.88 6.64
CA VAL A 17 17.19 16.20 7.14
C VAL A 17 15.86 16.13 7.90
N VAL A 18 14.86 15.43 7.36
CA VAL A 18 13.51 15.30 7.95
C VAL A 18 13.50 14.33 9.14
N GLN A 19 14.47 13.43 9.24
CA GLN A 19 14.53 12.46 10.33
C GLN A 19 14.73 13.11 11.70
N LEU A 20 15.57 14.14 11.82
CA LEU A 20 15.78 14.87 13.09
C LEU A 20 14.50 15.52 13.65
N PRO A 21 13.73 16.34 12.88
CA PRO A 21 12.49 16.90 13.37
C PRO A 21 11.39 15.85 13.59
N MET A 22 11.37 14.78 12.79
CA MET A 22 10.41 13.68 12.98
C MET A 22 10.68 12.86 14.24
N ILE A 23 11.95 12.66 14.62
CA ILE A 23 12.28 12.02 15.91
C ILE A 23 11.82 12.89 17.07
N TRP A 24 11.92 14.21 16.96
CA TRP A 24 11.46 15.10 18.01
C TRP A 24 9.93 15.10 18.16
N LEU A 25 9.18 15.00 17.05
CA LEU A 25 7.71 14.99 17.05
C LEU A 25 7.10 13.61 17.33
N PHE A 26 7.68 12.54 16.77
CA PHE A 26 7.11 11.18 16.75
C PHE A 26 7.97 10.15 17.48
N HIS A 27 9.07 10.56 18.11
CA HIS A 27 10.00 9.70 18.87
C HIS A 27 10.43 8.46 18.06
N GLU A 28 10.07 7.26 18.54
CA GLU A 28 10.40 5.97 17.95
C GLU A 28 9.84 5.80 16.53
N PHE A 29 8.72 6.46 16.22
CA PHE A 29 8.13 6.44 14.88
C PHE A 29 8.75 7.47 13.93
N GLY A 30 9.58 8.39 14.44
CA GLY A 30 10.23 9.44 13.65
C GLY A 30 11.01 8.93 12.43
N PRO A 31 11.88 7.91 12.56
CA PRO A 31 12.58 7.31 11.42
C PRO A 31 11.66 6.66 10.38
N LEU A 32 10.53 6.09 10.83
CA LEU A 32 9.55 5.46 9.94
C LEU A 32 8.85 6.52 9.09
N VAL A 33 8.38 7.60 9.72
CA VAL A 33 7.71 8.72 9.03
C VAL A 33 8.67 9.43 8.07
N ALA A 34 9.91 9.68 8.50
CA ALA A 34 10.93 10.28 7.64
C ALA A 34 11.25 9.43 6.40
N THR A 35 11.23 8.10 6.53
CA THR A 35 11.40 7.19 5.39
C THR A 35 10.22 7.28 4.42
N SER A 36 8.99 7.31 4.93
CA SER A 36 7.78 7.48 4.11
C SER A 36 7.81 8.80 3.33
N ILE A 37 8.20 9.91 3.98
CA ILE A 37 8.33 11.22 3.33
C ILE A 37 9.44 11.19 2.26
N GLY A 38 10.63 10.70 2.61
CA GLY A 38 11.77 10.63 1.71
C GLY A 38 11.44 9.83 0.43
N MET A 39 10.83 8.65 0.58
CA MET A 39 10.39 7.83 -0.56
C MET A 39 9.26 8.50 -1.35
N GLY A 40 8.32 9.18 -0.68
CA GLY A 40 7.27 9.96 -1.34
C GLY A 40 7.85 11.03 -2.27
N VAL A 41 8.87 11.75 -1.83
CA VAL A 41 9.58 12.75 -2.65
C VAL A 41 10.27 12.11 -3.85
N VAL A 42 10.95 10.96 -3.68
CA VAL A 42 11.58 10.24 -4.81
C VAL A 42 10.53 9.84 -5.85
N CYS A 43 9.44 9.21 -5.40
CA CYS A 43 8.35 8.78 -6.26
C CYS A 43 7.74 9.96 -7.03
N TRP A 44 7.51 11.09 -6.35
CA TRP A 44 7.01 12.31 -6.99
C TRP A 44 7.96 12.81 -8.07
N LEU A 45 9.24 12.98 -7.75
CA LEU A 45 10.24 13.49 -8.71
C LEU A 45 10.36 12.58 -9.94
N MET A 46 10.33 11.26 -9.74
CA MET A 46 10.32 10.29 -10.83
C MET A 46 9.06 10.42 -11.68
N LEU A 47 7.86 10.48 -11.07
CA LEU A 47 6.60 10.62 -11.78
C LEU A 47 6.51 11.94 -12.56
N ALA A 48 6.92 13.06 -11.96
CA ALA A 48 6.94 14.36 -12.61
C ALA A 48 7.86 14.37 -13.83
N LYS A 49 9.06 13.78 -13.71
CA LYS A 49 9.98 13.68 -14.85
C LYS A 49 9.47 12.74 -15.93
N LEU A 50 8.86 11.63 -15.52
CA LEU A 50 8.28 10.68 -16.44
C LEU A 50 7.15 11.33 -17.24
N HIS A 51 6.29 12.13 -16.60
CA HIS A 51 5.21 12.88 -17.24
C HIS A 51 5.72 13.92 -18.23
N ALA A 52 6.86 14.56 -17.94
CA ALA A 52 7.49 15.51 -18.85
C ALA A 52 8.07 14.85 -20.12
N ILE A 53 8.37 13.54 -20.09
CA ILE A 53 8.97 12.82 -21.22
C ILE A 53 7.90 12.08 -22.04
N TYR A 54 6.83 11.62 -21.41
CA TYR A 54 5.80 10.81 -22.04
C TYR A 54 4.40 11.42 -21.78
N PRO A 55 3.59 11.64 -22.83
CA PRO A 55 2.22 12.14 -22.66
C PRO A 55 1.31 11.05 -22.11
N PHE A 56 1.19 10.98 -20.78
CA PHE A 56 0.29 10.02 -20.13
C PHE A 56 -1.13 10.54 -20.01
N ASN A 57 -2.10 9.70 -20.36
CA ASN A 57 -3.50 10.02 -20.12
C ASN A 57 -3.83 9.96 -18.62
N THR A 58 -3.72 11.12 -17.95
CA THR A 58 -3.80 11.26 -16.49
C THR A 58 -5.14 10.77 -15.93
N GLY A 59 -6.24 10.94 -16.69
CA GLY A 59 -7.57 10.49 -16.29
C GLY A 59 -7.71 8.97 -16.18
N ARG A 60 -7.00 8.20 -17.01
CA ARG A 60 -7.04 6.72 -16.96
C ARG A 60 -6.24 6.19 -15.76
N ILE A 61 -5.14 6.84 -15.42
CA ILE A 61 -4.29 6.48 -14.26
C ILE A 61 -5.02 6.83 -12.95
N SER A 62 -5.59 8.03 -12.85
CA SER A 62 -6.32 8.48 -11.66
C SER A 62 -7.47 7.54 -11.29
N ARG A 63 -8.32 7.14 -12.25
CA ARG A 63 -9.40 6.17 -11.99
C ARG A 63 -8.91 4.83 -11.46
N ARG A 64 -7.75 4.35 -11.93
CA ARG A 64 -7.15 3.09 -11.44
C ARG A 64 -6.63 3.26 -10.02
N ILE A 65 -5.94 4.36 -9.74
CA ILE A 65 -5.43 4.69 -8.40
C ILE A 65 -6.59 4.81 -7.40
N SER A 66 -7.66 5.52 -7.75
CA SER A 66 -8.85 5.63 -6.90
C SER A 66 -9.48 4.28 -6.59
N GLY A 67 -9.52 3.36 -7.57
CA GLY A 67 -9.99 1.99 -7.34
C GLY A 67 -9.11 1.22 -6.36
N ILE A 68 -7.78 1.31 -6.50
CA ILE A 68 -6.83 0.68 -5.57
C ILE A 68 -7.03 1.24 -4.15
N ILE A 69 -7.08 2.57 -4.01
CA ILE A 69 -7.28 3.23 -2.71
C ILE A 69 -8.60 2.78 -2.09
N LEU A 70 -9.68 2.72 -2.86
CA LEU A 70 -10.99 2.29 -2.37
C LEU A 70 -10.95 0.83 -1.88
N PHE A 71 -10.32 -0.08 -2.62
CA PHE A 71 -10.22 -1.48 -2.18
C PHE A 71 -9.31 -1.66 -0.97
N SER A 72 -8.22 -0.90 -0.89
CA SER A 72 -7.38 -0.85 0.31
C SER A 72 -8.16 -0.32 1.52
N LEU A 73 -9.02 0.68 1.33
CA LEU A 73 -9.89 1.20 2.39
C LEU A 73 -10.91 0.16 2.86
N ILE A 74 -11.57 -0.54 1.93
CA ILE A 74 -12.54 -1.59 2.27
C ILE A 74 -11.86 -2.72 3.04
N MET A 75 -10.69 -3.16 2.59
CA MET A 75 -9.88 -4.17 3.29
C MET A 75 -9.51 -3.69 4.69
N PHE A 76 -9.02 -2.45 4.83
CA PHE A 76 -8.64 -1.87 6.12
C PHE A 76 -9.80 -1.83 7.10
N VAL A 77 -10.98 -1.34 6.68
CA VAL A 77 -12.18 -1.28 7.53
C VAL A 77 -12.63 -2.68 7.94
N SER A 78 -12.56 -3.65 7.02
CA SER A 78 -12.96 -5.02 7.30
C SER A 78 -12.04 -5.68 8.34
N VAL A 79 -10.72 -5.53 8.19
CA VAL A 79 -9.74 -6.05 9.15
C VAL A 79 -9.88 -5.35 10.50
N LEU A 80 -10.09 -4.04 10.53
CA LEU A 80 -10.36 -3.29 11.77
C LEU A 80 -11.60 -3.80 12.52
N LEU A 81 -12.69 -4.08 11.80
CA LEU A 81 -13.91 -4.61 12.40
C LEU A 81 -13.67 -6.00 13.01
N VAL A 82 -12.98 -6.87 12.28
CA VAL A 82 -12.63 -8.22 12.78
C VAL A 82 -11.75 -8.11 14.02
N ASN A 83 -10.72 -7.27 13.97
CA ASN A 83 -9.81 -7.04 15.09
C ASN A 83 -10.57 -6.56 16.33
N TRP A 84 -11.43 -5.57 16.15
CA TRP A 84 -12.24 -5.02 17.23
C TRP A 84 -13.14 -6.09 17.88
N ILE A 85 -13.78 -6.95 17.09
CA ILE A 85 -14.61 -8.05 17.60
C ILE A 85 -13.75 -9.08 18.34
N VAL A 86 -12.64 -9.51 17.76
CA VAL A 86 -11.77 -10.54 18.34
C VAL A 86 -11.20 -10.10 19.69
N PHE A 87 -10.67 -8.88 19.78
CA PHE A 87 -10.12 -8.36 21.03
C PHE A 87 -11.19 -8.02 22.08
N HIS A 88 -12.43 -7.75 21.66
CA HIS A 88 -13.55 -7.58 22.58
C HIS A 88 -13.89 -8.89 23.33
N PHE A 89 -13.76 -10.05 22.66
CA PHE A 89 -14.08 -11.35 23.26
C PHE A 89 -12.89 -12.03 23.96
N VAL A 90 -11.69 -11.93 23.39
CA VAL A 90 -10.53 -12.74 23.81
C VAL A 90 -9.70 -12.05 24.91
N GLY A 91 -9.79 -10.71 25.04
CA GLY A 91 -8.97 -9.95 25.97
C GLY A 91 -7.50 -9.85 25.53
N ASN A 92 -6.90 -8.67 25.72
CA ASN A 92 -5.65 -8.29 25.07
C ASN A 92 -4.39 -8.64 25.89
N SER A 93 -4.28 -9.87 26.41
CA SER A 93 -3.25 -10.22 27.41
C SER A 93 -2.12 -11.13 26.93
N ASP A 94 -2.36 -12.06 25.99
CA ASP A 94 -1.35 -13.04 25.60
C ASP A 94 -0.67 -12.72 24.26
N ARG A 95 0.66 -12.60 24.29
CA ARG A 95 1.50 -12.33 23.11
C ARG A 95 1.34 -13.40 22.02
N ILE A 96 1.22 -14.68 22.39
CA ILE A 96 1.07 -15.79 21.43
C ILE A 96 -0.28 -15.70 20.73
N ILE A 97 -1.36 -15.43 21.49
CA ILE A 97 -2.71 -15.27 20.93
C ILE A 97 -2.74 -14.08 19.96
N SER A 98 -2.09 -12.97 20.32
CA SER A 98 -1.98 -11.79 19.44
C SER A 98 -1.31 -12.11 18.10
N VAL A 99 -0.24 -12.91 18.10
CA VAL A 99 0.44 -13.32 16.85
C VAL A 99 -0.47 -14.19 15.98
N VAL A 100 -1.22 -15.13 16.57
CA VAL A 100 -2.16 -15.98 15.83
C VAL A 100 -3.28 -15.14 15.21
N VAL A 101 -3.85 -14.21 15.97
CA VAL A 101 -4.88 -13.27 15.48
C VAL A 101 -4.35 -12.43 14.33
N LEU A 102 -3.13 -11.89 14.44
CA LEU A 102 -2.48 -11.12 13.37
C LEU A 102 -2.31 -11.91 12.06
N ILE A 103 -1.95 -13.20 12.14
CA ILE A 103 -1.82 -14.05 10.95
C ILE A 103 -3.18 -14.25 10.27
N LEU A 104 -4.23 -14.50 11.06
CA LEU A 104 -5.58 -14.67 10.54
C LEU A 104 -6.11 -13.39 9.90
N GLU A 105 -5.91 -12.24 10.55
CA GLU A 105 -6.29 -10.93 10.04
C GLU A 105 -5.55 -10.57 8.74
N ALA A 106 -4.23 -10.84 8.68
CA ALA A 106 -3.44 -10.63 7.49
C ALA A 106 -3.93 -11.51 6.32
N GLY A 107 -4.22 -12.78 6.58
CA GLY A 107 -4.80 -13.69 5.60
C GLY A 107 -6.17 -13.23 5.09
N LEU A 108 -7.05 -12.83 6.01
CA LEU A 108 -8.40 -12.37 5.71
C LEU A 108 -8.38 -11.07 4.91
N GLY A 109 -7.54 -10.10 5.27
CA GLY A 109 -7.32 -8.87 4.50
C GLY A 109 -6.79 -9.17 3.09
N GLY A 110 -5.85 -10.11 2.96
CA GLY A 110 -5.33 -10.56 1.67
C GLY A 110 -6.41 -11.17 0.77
N VAL A 111 -7.28 -12.00 1.34
CA VAL A 111 -8.42 -12.61 0.62
C VAL A 111 -9.43 -11.55 0.18
N ILE A 112 -9.82 -10.62 1.06
CA ILE A 112 -10.77 -9.55 0.74
C ILE A 112 -10.24 -8.66 -0.39
N TYR A 113 -9.00 -8.19 -0.26
CA TYR A 113 -8.38 -7.33 -1.27
C TYR A 113 -8.23 -8.08 -2.61
N GLY A 114 -7.74 -9.32 -2.57
CA GLY A 114 -7.61 -10.17 -3.76
C GLY A 114 -8.95 -10.36 -4.47
N TYR A 115 -10.00 -10.71 -3.72
CA TYR A 115 -11.35 -10.89 -4.24
C TYR A 115 -11.91 -9.62 -4.90
N LEU A 116 -11.79 -8.46 -4.24
CA LEU A 116 -12.26 -7.17 -4.78
C LEU A 116 -11.53 -6.80 -6.07
N VAL A 117 -10.21 -6.95 -6.09
CA VAL A 117 -9.37 -6.64 -7.26
C VAL A 117 -9.72 -7.50 -8.47
N LEU A 118 -9.98 -8.80 -8.24
CA LEU A 118 -10.43 -9.76 -9.26
C LEU A 118 -11.85 -9.46 -9.75
N LYS A 119 -12.77 -9.09 -8.84
CA LYS A 119 -14.18 -8.85 -9.17
C LYS A 119 -14.41 -7.59 -10.01
N THR A 120 -13.64 -6.52 -9.80
CA THR A 120 -13.94 -5.21 -10.43
C THR A 120 -13.25 -4.99 -11.78
N SER A 121 -12.66 -6.02 -12.41
CA SER A 121 -11.84 -5.90 -13.63
C SER A 121 -10.73 -4.84 -13.54
N LEU A 122 -10.38 -4.42 -12.31
CA LEU A 122 -9.26 -3.52 -12.05
C LEU A 122 -7.96 -4.30 -12.28
N ALA A 123 -7.95 -5.57 -11.86
CA ALA A 123 -6.91 -6.54 -12.19
C ALA A 123 -6.67 -6.59 -13.71
N ASP A 124 -7.72 -6.80 -14.51
CA ASP A 124 -7.60 -6.90 -15.98
C ASP A 124 -6.99 -5.63 -16.60
N LYS A 125 -7.34 -4.46 -16.04
CA LYS A 125 -6.84 -3.16 -16.52
C LYS A 125 -5.40 -2.85 -16.09
N ILE A 126 -4.94 -3.41 -14.98
CA ILE A 126 -3.62 -3.11 -14.39
C ILE A 126 -2.58 -4.20 -14.74
N VAL A 127 -2.98 -5.47 -14.65
CA VAL A 127 -2.12 -6.66 -14.82
C VAL A 127 -2.26 -7.28 -16.22
N GLY A 128 -3.35 -7.00 -16.94
CA GLY A 128 -3.57 -7.45 -18.32
C GLY A 128 -3.95 -8.94 -18.41
N SER A 129 -3.61 -9.59 -19.53
CA SER A 129 -3.99 -10.98 -19.85
C SER A 129 -3.51 -12.06 -18.88
N ARG A 130 -2.64 -11.73 -17.91
CA ARG A 130 -2.22 -12.68 -16.86
C ARG A 130 -3.30 -12.89 -15.80
N VAL A 131 -4.33 -12.04 -15.74
CA VAL A 131 -5.42 -12.15 -14.77
C VAL A 131 -6.42 -13.24 -15.15
N ASP A 132 -6.64 -13.47 -16.44
CA ASP A 132 -7.55 -14.52 -16.93
C ASP A 132 -7.15 -15.90 -16.40
N ARG A 133 -5.84 -16.17 -16.29
CA ARG A 133 -5.32 -17.42 -15.73
C ARG A 133 -5.61 -17.53 -14.22
N ILE A 134 -5.50 -16.44 -13.47
CA ILE A 134 -5.79 -16.40 -12.02
C ILE A 134 -7.30 -16.54 -11.77
N ARG A 135 -8.12 -15.89 -12.61
CA ARG A 135 -9.59 -15.97 -12.56
C ARG A 135 -10.11 -17.37 -12.89
N GLN A 136 -9.48 -18.06 -13.85
CA GLN A 136 -9.77 -19.46 -14.17
C GLN A 136 -9.38 -20.43 -13.04
N ILE A 137 -8.22 -20.23 -12.39
CA ILE A 137 -7.78 -21.06 -11.27
C ILE A 137 -8.71 -20.89 -10.06
N LEU A 138 -9.15 -19.66 -9.78
CA LEU A 138 -10.05 -19.35 -8.66
C LEU A 138 -11.54 -19.61 -8.97
N ARG A 139 -11.89 -20.08 -10.18
CA ARG A 139 -13.28 -20.36 -10.62
C ARG A 139 -14.26 -19.20 -10.34
N MET A 140 -13.79 -17.95 -10.37
CA MET A 140 -14.67 -16.80 -10.17
C MET A 140 -15.13 -16.29 -11.53
N LYS A 141 -16.42 -16.46 -11.82
CA LYS A 141 -17.05 -16.03 -13.07
C LYS A 141 -17.09 -14.51 -13.17
#